data_AF-A0AAU3GM01-F1
#
_entry.id   AF-A0AAU3GM01-F1
#
_cell.length_a   1.000
_cell.length_b   1.000
_cell.length_c   1.000
_cell.angle_alpha   90.00
_cell.angle_beta   90.00
_cell.angle_gamma   90.00
#
_symmetry.space_group_name_H-M   'P 1'
#
loop_
_entity.id
_entity.type
_entity.pdbx_description
1 polymer ?
#
loop_
_entity_poly.entity_id
_entity_poly.type
_entity_poly.pdbx_seq_one_letter_code
_entity_poly.pdbx_strand_id
1 'polypeptide(L)' 'MPISSAEPAPARSLAELNAAIRTLVHGGLGSPEARREYERLLVEWATAVQSDMRDAA' A
#
# COMPACT_ATOMS: atom_id res chain seq x y z
N MET A 1 20.38 7.46 23.23
CA MET A 1 19.99 7.41 21.80
C MET A 1 18.49 7.58 21.75
N PRO A 2 17.92 8.68 21.23
CA PRO A 2 16.48 8.73 21.05
C PRO A 2 16.12 7.76 19.92
N ILE A 3 15.29 6.77 20.25
CA ILE A 3 14.55 6.00 19.25
C ILE A 3 13.67 7.00 18.51
N SER A 4 14.00 7.29 17.26
CA SER A 4 13.07 7.97 16.38
C SER A 4 11.86 7.03 16.31
N SER A 5 10.79 7.41 17.00
CA SER A 5 9.49 6.81 16.81
C SER A 5 9.21 6.98 15.33
N ALA A 6 9.40 5.91 14.54
CA ALA A 6 8.87 5.86 13.21
C ALA A 6 7.37 5.96 13.42
N GLU A 7 6.84 7.19 13.37
CA GLU A 7 5.41 7.42 13.33
C GLU A 7 4.87 6.42 12.31
N PRO A 8 3.83 5.65 12.64
CA PRO A 8 3.20 4.79 11.66
C PRO A 8 2.84 5.72 10.51
N ALA A 9 3.53 5.57 9.37
CA ALA A 9 3.27 6.40 8.22
C ALA A 9 1.75 6.39 8.02
N PRO A 10 1.10 7.56 7.88
CA PRO A 10 -0.34 7.62 7.81
C PRO A 10 -0.81 6.58 6.80
N ALA A 11 -1.70 5.68 7.24
CA ALA A 11 -2.16 4.58 6.41
C ALA A 11 -2.63 5.18 5.09
N ARG A 12 -1.93 4.84 3.99
CA ARG A 12 -2.23 5.42 2.68
C ARG A 12 -3.70 5.17 2.37
N SER A 13 -4.39 6.20 1.91
CA SER A 13 -5.80 6.08 1.55
C SER A 13 -5.98 5.07 0.42
N LEU A 14 -7.16 4.44 0.30
CA LEU A 14 -7.46 3.51 -0.80
C LEU A 14 -7.18 4.11 -2.18
N ALA A 15 -7.43 5.42 -2.35
CA ALA A 15 -7.13 6.14 -3.58
C ALA A 15 -5.62 6.20 -3.88
N GLU A 16 -4.79 6.45 -2.87
CA GLU A 16 -3.34 6.51 -2.99
C GLU A 16 -2.74 5.12 -3.28
N LEU A 17 -3.25 4.08 -2.60
CA LEU A 17 -2.87 2.69 -2.85
C LEU A 17 -3.18 2.28 -4.29
N ASN A 18 -4.40 2.58 -4.76
CA ASN A 18 -4.78 2.31 -6.14
C ASN A 18 -3.92 3.07 -7.15
N ALA A 19 -3.58 4.33 -6.88
CA ALA A 19 -2.71 5.11 -7.74
C ALA A 19 -1.29 4.51 -7.80
N ALA A 20 -0.71 4.14 -6.65
CA ALA A 20 0.61 3.52 -6.57
C ALA A 20 0.65 2.18 -7.32
N ILE A 21 -0.37 1.32 -7.13
CA ILE A 21 -0.50 0.05 -7.85
C ILE A 21 -0.55 0.28 -9.36
N ARG A 22 -1.38 1.23 -9.83
CA ARG A 22 -1.51 1.52 -11.27
C ARG A 22 -0.22 2.06 -11.87
N THR A 23 0.47 2.98 -11.18
CA THR A 23 1.77 3.51 -11.62
C THR A 23 2.80 2.39 -11.74
N LEU A 24 2.87 1.49 -10.77
CA LEU A 24 3.81 0.38 -10.77
C LEU A 24 3.51 -0.62 -11.91
N VAL A 25 2.25 -0.95 -12.12
CA VAL A 25 1.83 -1.82 -13.23
C VAL A 25 2.15 -1.18 -14.59
N HIS A 26 1.95 0.13 -14.72
CA HIS A 26 2.27 0.86 -15.95
C HIS A 26 3.78 0.93 -16.21
N GLY A 27 4.59 1.01 -15.15
CA GLY A 27 6.05 0.91 -15.24
C GLY A 27 6.58 -0.50 -15.55
N GLY A 28 5.72 -1.53 -15.42
CA GLY A 28 6.04 -2.93 -15.69
C GLY A 28 6.54 -3.69 -14.46
N LEU A 29 6.08 -4.93 -14.32
CA LEU A 29 6.42 -5.83 -13.21
C LEU A 29 7.54 -6.83 -13.56
N GLY A 30 8.40 -6.46 -14.52
CA GLY A 30 9.43 -7.36 -15.05
C GLY A 30 10.58 -7.64 -14.08
N SER A 31 10.79 -6.78 -13.08
CA SER A 31 11.81 -6.97 -12.06
C SER A 31 11.24 -7.63 -10.79
N PRO A 32 12.04 -8.46 -10.10
CA PRO A 32 11.62 -9.06 -8.84
C PRO A 32 11.36 -8.01 -7.75
N GLU A 33 12.01 -6.85 -7.81
CA GLU A 33 11.76 -5.72 -6.92
C GLU A 33 10.39 -5.10 -7.18
N ALA A 34 10.04 -4.85 -8.44
CA ALA A 34 8.72 -4.33 -8.81
C ALA A 34 7.61 -5.30 -8.41
N ARG A 35 7.84 -6.61 -8.57
CA ARG A 35 6.88 -7.63 -8.15
C ARG A 35 6.69 -7.65 -6.63
N ARG A 36 7.77 -7.58 -5.84
CA ARG A 36 7.69 -7.51 -4.38
C ARG A 36 6.94 -6.27 -3.90
N GLU A 37 7.20 -5.12 -4.53
CA GLU A 37 6.50 -3.88 -4.20
C GLU A 37 5.01 -3.96 -4.56
N TYR A 38 4.68 -4.60 -5.70
CA TYR A 38 3.29 -4.83 -6.08
C TYR A 38 2.56 -5.73 -5.07
N GLU A 39 3.18 -6.82 -4.65
CA GLU A 39 2.64 -7.73 -3.62
C GLU A 39 2.43 -7.00 -2.28
N ARG A 40 3.40 -6.17 -1.86
CA ARG A 40 3.27 -5.33 -0.65
C ARG A 40 2.09 -4.37 -0.73
N LEU A 41 1.93 -3.68 -1.87
CA LEU A 41 0.83 -2.75 -2.11
C LEU A 41 -0.53 -3.45 -2.13
N LEU A 42 -0.61 -4.69 -2.65
CA LEU A 42 -1.85 -5.47 -2.65
C LEU A 42 -2.28 -5.88 -1.23
N VAL A 43 -1.35 -6.26 -0.36
CA VAL A 43 -1.64 -6.58 1.05
C VAL A 43 -2.13 -5.35 1.80
N GLU A 44 -1.48 -4.21 1.57
CA GLU A 44 -1.86 -2.93 2.16
C GLU A 44 -3.26 -2.50 1.67
N TRP A 45 -3.54 -2.65 0.38
CA TRP A 45 -4.85 -2.42 -0.20
C TRP A 45 -5.93 -3.33 0.38
N ALA A 46 -5.70 -4.65 0.47
CA ALA A 46 -6.66 -5.59 1.02
C ALA A 46 -6.98 -5.29 2.50
N THR A 47 -6.00 -4.81 3.26
CA THR A 47 -6.21 -4.37 4.64
C THR A 47 -7.04 -3.09 4.69
N ALA A 48 -6.72 -2.10 3.85
CA ALA A 48 -7.45 -0.84 3.78
C ALA A 48 -8.93 -1.04 3.35
N VAL A 49 -9.19 -1.92 2.36
CA VAL A 49 -10.56 -2.26 1.92
C VAL A 49 -11.37 -2.88 3.05
N GLN A 50 -10.78 -3.81 3.82
CA GLN A 50 -11.49 -4.46 4.92
C GLN A 50 -11.81 -3.49 6.06
N SER A 51 -10.92 -2.54 6.36
CA SER A 51 -11.20 -1.48 7.33
C SER A 51 -12.33 -0.56 6.85
N ASP A 52 -12.28 -0.12 5.59
CA ASP A 52 -13.30 0.74 4.97
C ASP A 52 -14.70 0.07 4.97
N MET A 53 -14.77 -1.22 4.65
CA MET A 53 -16.02 -2.00 4.73
C MET A 53 -16.56 -2.12 6.15
N ARG A 54 -15.68 -2.16 7.17
CA ARG A 54 -16.08 -2.27 8.57
C ARG A 54 -16.60 -0.96 9.13
N ASP A 55 -16.06 0.17 8.69
CA ASP A 55 -16.57 1.51 9.05
C ASP A 55 -17.90 1.83 8.35
N ALA A 56 -18.22 1.14 7.25
CA ALA A 56 -19.45 1.35 6.48
C ALA A 56 -20.67 0.50 6.94
N ALA A 57 -20.53 -0.38 7.93
CA ALA A 57 -21.56 -1.31 8.43
C ALA A 57 -22.16 -0.88 9.78
#